data_AF-A0A060CBJ9-F1
#
_entry.id   AF-A0A060CBJ9-F1
#
_cell.length_a   1.000
_cell.length_b   1.000
_cell.length_c   1.000
_cell.angle_alpha   90.00
_cell.angle_beta   90.00
_cell.angle_gamma   90.00
#
_symmetry.space_group_name_H-M   'P 1'
#
loop_
_entity.id
_entity.type
_entity.pdbx_description
1 polymer ?
#
loop_
_entity_poly.entity_id
_entity_poly.type
_entity_poly.pdbx_seq_one_letter_code
_entity_poly.pdbx_strand_id
1 'polypeptide(L)' 'MKHLLVTNDFPPKDGGIQQYLWELWRRLPPDDVTVLTTPYPGADTWDAEQAYRIERTPEKVLLPTPSL' A
#
# COMPACT_ATOMS: atom_id res chain seq x y z
N MET A 1 -10.43 7.68 8.16
CA MET A 1 -10.21 6.78 7.00
C MET A 1 -11.45 6.75 6.12
N LYS A 2 -11.40 7.43 4.98
CA LYS A 2 -12.49 7.51 3.99
C LYS A 2 -12.23 6.63 2.77
N HIS A 3 -10.96 6.32 2.51
CA HIS A 3 -10.54 5.52 1.36
C HIS A 3 -9.53 4.46 1.77
N LEU A 4 -9.76 3.23 1.30
CA LEU A 4 -8.83 2.11 1.43
C LEU A 4 -8.36 1.70 0.03
N LEU A 5 -7.05 1.73 -0.21
CA LEU A 5 -6.45 1.09 -1.37
C LEU A 5 -6.02 -0.32 -1.00
N VAL A 6 -6.57 -1.31 -1.69
CA VAL A 6 -6.10 -2.70 -1.60
C VAL A 6 -5.35 -3.02 -2.88
N THR A 7 -4.07 -3.35 -2.79
CA THR A 7 -3.22 -3.59 -3.97
C THR A 7 -2.09 -4.57 -3.69
N ASN A 8 -1.74 -5.39 -4.68
CA ASN A 8 -0.53 -6.22 -4.67
C ASN A 8 0.74 -5.42 -5.03
N ASP A 9 0.55 -4.21 -5.56
CA ASP A 9 1.58 -3.45 -6.23
C ASP A 9 1.68 -2.07 -5.60
N PHE A 10 2.59 -1.94 -4.64
CA PHE A 10 2.93 -0.68 -3.99
C PHE A 10 4.45 -0.60 -3.76
N PRO A 11 5.05 0.61 -3.70
CA PRO A 11 6.47 0.74 -3.35
C PRO A 11 6.82 0.07 -2.01
N PRO A 12 8.09 -0.29 -1.76
CA PRO A 12 9.28 0.00 -2.57
C PRO A 12 9.51 -0.97 -3.75
N LYS A 13 8.51 -1.76 -4.12
CA LYS A 13 8.53 -2.50 -5.39
C LYS A 13 8.57 -1.53 -6.56
N ASP A 14 9.52 -1.73 -7.47
CA ASP A 14 9.68 -0.89 -8.66
C ASP A 14 8.71 -1.29 -9.77
N GLY A 15 8.03 -0.29 -10.34
CA GLY A 15 7.20 -0.46 -11.52
C GLY A 15 6.17 0.65 -11.71
N GLY A 16 5.56 0.68 -12.89
CA GLY A 16 4.63 1.75 -13.28
C GLY A 16 3.35 1.79 -12.44
N ILE A 17 2.79 0.62 -12.08
CA ILE A 17 1.57 0.54 -11.27
C ILE A 17 1.83 1.06 -9.85
N GLN A 18 2.95 0.64 -9.27
CA GLN A 18 3.38 1.03 -7.93
C GLN A 18 3.56 2.54 -7.84
N GLN A 19 4.29 3.12 -8.80
CA GLN A 19 4.50 4.56 -8.88
C GLN A 19 3.21 5.33 -9.14
N TYR A 20 2.35 4.84 -10.05
CA TYR A 20 1.06 5.45 -10.33
C TYR A 20 0.16 5.51 -9.08
N LEU A 21 0.01 4.39 -8.37
CA LEU A 21 -0.80 4.32 -7.16
C LEU A 21 -0.20 5.18 -6.03
N TRP A 22 1.11 5.13 -5.82
CA TRP A 22 1.78 5.96 -4.82
C TRP A 22 1.61 7.46 -5.09
N GLU A 23 1.84 7.89 -6.34
CA GLU A 23 1.68 9.29 -6.73
C GLU A 23 0.23 9.77 -6.52
N LEU A 24 -0.77 8.95 -6.83
CA LEU A 24 -2.15 9.30 -6.56
C LEU A 24 -2.45 9.42 -5.06
N TRP A 25 -2.05 8.42 -4.27
CA TRP A 25 -2.41 8.36 -2.84
C TRP A 25 -1.67 9.39 -1.98
N ARG A 26 -0.41 9.69 -2.29
CA ARG A 26 0.37 10.69 -1.53
C ARG A 26 -0.12 12.13 -1.69
N ARG A 27 -1.04 12.40 -2.62
CA ARG A 27 -1.63 13.73 -2.86
C ARG A 27 -2.96 13.94 -2.12
N LEU A 28 -3.53 12.88 -1.54
CA LEU A 28 -4.74 12.97 -0.73
C LEU A 28 -4.39 13.37 0.72
N PRO A 29 -5.34 13.93 1.49
CA PRO A 29 -5.13 14.20 2.91
C PRO A 29 -4.74 12.91 3.65
N PRO A 30 -3.60 12.89 4.37
CA PRO A 30 -3.03 11.65 4.92
C PRO A 30 -3.95 10.95 5.92
N ASP A 31 -4.72 11.70 6.71
CA ASP A 31 -5.66 11.17 7.70
C ASP A 31 -6.91 10.52 7.09
N ASP A 32 -7.15 10.73 5.78
CA ASP A 32 -8.31 10.21 5.06
C ASP A 32 -8.01 8.92 4.27
N VAL A 33 -6.75 8.50 4.15
CA VAL A 33 -6.33 7.36 3.32
C VAL A 33 -5.57 6.30 4.09
N THR A 34 -5.66 5.05 3.62
CA THR A 34 -4.80 3.95 4.08
C THR A 34 -4.57 2.99 2.92
N VAL A 35 -3.39 2.36 2.89
CA VAL A 35 -3.02 1.34 1.90
C VAL A 35 -2.91 0.00 2.61
N LEU A 36 -3.55 -1.04 2.07
CA LEU A 36 -3.35 -2.44 2.43
C LEU A 36 -2.64 -3.13 1.28
N THR A 37 -1.44 -3.65 1.53
CA THR A 37 -0.60 -4.25 0.48
C THR A 37 0.18 -5.46 0.98
N THR A 38 1.05 -5.99 0.11
CA THR A 38 1.86 -7.19 0.33
C THR A 38 3.24 -6.82 0.88
N PRO A 39 3.98 -7.78 1.49
CA PRO A 39 5.31 -7.52 2.01
C PRO A 39 6.32 -7.39 0.87
N TYR A 40 7.32 -6.53 1.04
CA TYR A 40 8.43 -6.37 0.10
C TYR A 40 9.72 -6.01 0.85
N PRO A 41 10.91 -6.45 0.43
CA PRO A 41 12.16 -6.09 1.09
C PRO A 41 12.36 -4.57 1.21
N GLY A 42 12.68 -4.08 2.41
CA GLY A 42 12.85 -2.64 2.67
C GLY A 42 11.54 -1.87 2.87
N ALA A 43 10.39 -2.56 2.88
CA ALA A 43 9.07 -2.01 3.17
C ALA A 43 9.04 -1.15 4.43
N ASP A 44 9.53 -1.66 5.57
CA ASP A 44 9.40 -0.98 6.86
C ASP A 44 10.05 0.41 6.85
N THR A 45 11.24 0.51 6.27
CA THR A 45 11.96 1.79 6.13
C THR A 45 11.19 2.74 5.22
N TRP A 46 10.71 2.24 4.08
CA TRP A 46 10.01 3.07 3.10
C TRP A 46 8.63 3.54 3.61
N ASP A 47 7.90 2.66 4.31
CA ASP A 47 6.59 2.95 4.90
C ASP A 47 6.71 4.01 6.00
N ALA A 48 7.78 3.99 6.79
CA ALA A 48 8.06 4.99 7.82
C ALA A 48 8.30 6.40 7.26
N GLU A 49 8.64 6.54 5.98
CA GLU A 49 8.80 7.83 5.30
C GLU A 49 7.48 8.40 4.79
N GLN A 50 6.39 7.61 4.79
CA GLN A 50 5.11 8.06 4.28
C GLN A 50 4.28 8.78 5.34
N ALA A 51 3.52 9.79 4.91
CA ALA A 51 2.67 10.59 5.81
C ALA A 51 1.35 9.87 6.18
N TYR A 52 1.03 8.76 5.53
CA TYR A 52 -0.22 8.02 5.72
C TYR A 52 0.04 6.55 6.05
N ARG A 53 -0.98 5.92 6.63
CA ARG A 53 -0.89 4.53 7.10
C ARG A 53 -0.77 3.55 5.93
N ILE A 54 0.21 2.66 6.04
CA ILE A 54 0.39 1.51 5.16
C ILE A 54 0.41 0.27 6.04
N GLU A 55 -0.46 -0.67 5.71
CA GLU A 55 -0.55 -1.97 6.35
C GLU A 55 -0.09 -3.04 5.38
N ARG A 56 0.79 -3.92 5.86
CA ARG A 56 1.30 -5.03 5.07
C ARG A 56 0.81 -6.35 5.63
N THR A 57 0.19 -7.11 4.76
CA THR A 57 -0.19 -8.49 5.04
C THR A 57 1.04 -9.39 5.04
N PRO A 58 1.00 -10.56 5.72
CA PRO A 58 2.06 -11.56 5.63
C PRO A 58 2.05 -12.31 4.27
N GLU A 59 0.93 -12.31 3.56
CA GLU A 59 0.77 -13.00 2.28
C GLU A 59 1.50 -12.29 1.14
N LYS A 60 2.18 -13.08 0.28
CA LYS A 60 2.89 -12.55 -0.90
C LYS A 60 1.97 -11.98 -1.97
N VAL A 61 0.70 -12.39 -1.97
CA VAL A 61 -0.32 -11.96 -2.92
C VAL A 61 -1.67 -11.95 -2.22
N LEU A 62 -2.42 -10.88 -2.44
CA LEU A 62 -3.81 -10.72 -2.04
C LEU A 62 -4.69 -11.36 -3.10
N LEU A 63 -5.23 -12.53 -2.78
CA LEU A 63 -6.25 -13.22 -3.56
C LEU A 63 -7.57 -13.23 -2.79
N PRO A 64 -8.72 -13.14 -3.48
CA PRO A 64 -10.02 -13.40 -2.85
C PRO A 64 -10.04 -14.79 -2.22
N THR A 65 -10.55 -14.90 -0.99
CA THR A 65 -10.71 -16.17 -0.29
C THR A 65 -12.14 -16.30 0.20
N PRO A 66 -12.71 -17.51 0.34
CA PRO A 66 -14.08 -17.67 0.84
C PRO A 66 -14.30 -17.15 2.27
N SER A 67 -13.24 -17.00 3.05
CA SER A 67 -13.26 -16.43 4.39
C SER A 67 -13.47 -14.91 4.43
N LEU A 68 -13.51 -14.24 3.27
CA LEU A 68 -13.69 -12.80 3.07
C LEU A 68 -14.57 -12.49 1.85
#